data_AF-A0A382LUK1-F1
#
_entry.id   AF-A0A382LUK1-F1
#
_cell.length_a   1.000
_cell.length_b   1.000
_cell.length_c   1.000
_cell.angle_alpha   90.00
_cell.angle_beta   90.00
_cell.angle_gamma   90.00
#
_symmetry.space_group_name_H-M   'P 1'
#
loop_
_entity.id
_entity.type
_entity.pdbx_description
1 polymer ?
#
loop_
_entity_poly.entity_id
_entity_poly.type
_entity_poly.pdbx_seq_one_letter_code
_entity_poly.pdbx_strand_id
1 'polypeptide(L)'
;MARTIGPLVKYYKVTESANALALALVLKEKLLEEVFDEKGSFDIEKFGTHAHSITCVMSSLAQLAELTKDSTLMNRVKAFYDNGLWAMRDELGWSIENCGEGPNPDEGEMNNTGDIVETALILGDWGYTEYYGDAERILRCHLLPSQLRDISFIKDPANPTNSDGKINVGPRLQGAWGFPAPFGHEPLENKRIRFNLDVVGGTVASLCEVYRSLSSLKENTISINLLFDQDNEYVKVSSPYPSNKVEILPKTPKPLSIRIPKWVNRNNIKISGQDIEPIWTNGYCMFPSMNVGKPISISTPLRVQTLNLKHKTRNIEVKLKGDEVVAMQNFGADLTFFDPID
;
A
#
# COMPACT_ATOMS: atom_id res chain seq x y z
N MET A 1 -14.00 -19.16 -3.24
CA MET A 1 -13.69 -19.57 -4.63
C MET A 1 -13.01 -18.46 -5.41
N ALA A 2 -13.50 -17.22 -5.39
CA ALA A 2 -12.92 -16.09 -6.15
C ALA A 2 -11.47 -15.68 -5.80
N ARG A 3 -11.01 -15.92 -4.56
CA ARG A 3 -9.63 -15.61 -4.11
C ARG A 3 -8.53 -16.34 -4.91
N THR A 4 -8.89 -17.28 -5.78
CA THR A 4 -7.92 -18.03 -6.60
C THR A 4 -7.54 -17.31 -7.90
N ILE A 5 -8.21 -16.22 -8.29
CA ILE A 5 -7.90 -15.50 -9.55
C ILE A 5 -6.44 -15.04 -9.58
N GLY A 6 -5.94 -14.37 -8.53
CA GLY A 6 -4.55 -13.92 -8.45
C GLY A 6 -3.55 -15.07 -8.55
N PRO A 7 -3.69 -16.15 -7.75
CA PRO A 7 -2.89 -17.36 -7.91
C PRO A 7 -2.92 -17.96 -9.32
N LEU A 8 -4.09 -18.01 -9.98
CA LEU A 8 -4.21 -18.51 -11.37
C LEU A 8 -3.48 -17.60 -12.36
N VAL A 9 -3.57 -16.29 -12.20
CA VAL A 9 -2.81 -15.30 -13.00
C VAL A 9 -1.31 -15.50 -12.82
N LYS A 10 -0.83 -15.62 -11.58
CA LYS A 10 0.60 -15.86 -11.28
C LYS A 10 1.07 -17.19 -11.84
N TYR A 11 0.25 -18.24 -11.73
CA TYR A 11 0.54 -19.55 -12.31
C TYR A 11 0.61 -19.51 -13.84
N TYR A 12 -0.32 -18.80 -14.50
CA TYR A 12 -0.29 -18.60 -15.94
C TYR A 12 0.95 -17.83 -16.40
N LYS A 13 1.32 -16.74 -15.71
CA LYS A 13 2.53 -15.94 -16.03
C LYS A 13 3.82 -16.80 -16.06
N VAL A 14 3.87 -17.90 -15.30
CA VAL A 14 5.03 -18.80 -15.23
C VAL A 14 4.93 -20.01 -16.16
N THR A 15 3.73 -20.55 -16.37
CA THR A 15 3.53 -21.85 -17.05
C THR A 15 2.86 -21.75 -18.42
N GLU A 16 2.29 -20.59 -18.75
CA GLU A 16 1.44 -20.37 -19.93
C GLU A 16 0.23 -21.32 -20.00
N SER A 17 -0.21 -21.87 -18.85
CA SER A 17 -1.33 -22.82 -18.79
C SER A 17 -2.66 -22.18 -19.19
N ALA A 18 -3.13 -22.47 -20.41
CA ALA A 18 -4.40 -21.97 -20.93
C ALA A 18 -5.60 -22.30 -20.00
N ASN A 19 -5.57 -23.45 -19.32
CA ASN A 19 -6.62 -23.84 -18.37
C ASN A 19 -6.66 -22.92 -17.14
N ALA A 20 -5.50 -22.46 -16.66
CA ALA A 20 -5.44 -21.54 -15.53
C ALA A 20 -6.04 -20.17 -15.90
N LEU A 21 -5.68 -19.65 -17.08
CA LEU A 21 -6.26 -18.41 -17.58
C LEU A 21 -7.77 -18.55 -17.85
N ALA A 22 -8.20 -19.65 -18.48
CA ALA A 22 -9.61 -19.90 -18.75
C ALA A 22 -10.44 -19.94 -17.46
N LEU A 23 -9.94 -20.61 -16.41
CA LEU A 23 -10.62 -20.64 -15.12
C LEU A 23 -10.66 -19.25 -14.47
N ALA A 24 -9.57 -18.47 -14.53
CA ALA A 24 -9.54 -17.11 -14.03
C ALA A 24 -10.58 -16.22 -14.73
N LEU A 25 -10.76 -16.38 -16.05
CA LEU A 25 -11.76 -15.66 -16.83
C LEU A 25 -13.20 -16.07 -16.49
N VAL A 26 -13.46 -17.34 -16.21
CA VAL A 26 -14.80 -17.80 -15.77
C VAL A 26 -15.16 -17.23 -14.40
N LEU A 27 -14.22 -17.24 -13.45
CA LEU A 27 -14.41 -16.61 -12.14
C LEU A 27 -14.57 -15.09 -12.27
N LYS A 28 -13.78 -14.50 -13.18
CA LYS A 28 -13.99 -13.25 -13.94
C LYS A 28 -15.45 -12.83 -14.01
N GLU A 29 -16.13 -13.46 -14.96
CA GLU A 29 -17.49 -13.09 -15.37
C GLU A 29 -18.49 -13.19 -14.22
N LYS A 30 -18.43 -14.26 -13.43
CA LYS A 30 -19.34 -14.45 -12.30
C LYS A 30 -19.25 -13.31 -11.28
N LEU A 31 -18.03 -12.83 -11.00
CA LEU A 31 -17.83 -11.72 -10.07
C LEU A 31 -18.36 -10.39 -10.62
N LEU A 32 -18.21 -10.12 -11.91
CA LEU A 32 -18.69 -8.87 -12.51
C LEU A 32 -20.21 -8.84 -12.65
N GLU A 33 -20.83 -10.01 -12.83
CA GLU A 33 -22.29 -10.16 -12.91
C GLU A 33 -22.94 -10.01 -11.52
N GLU A 34 -22.36 -10.60 -10.49
CA GLU A 34 -23.02 -10.74 -9.19
C GLU A 34 -22.55 -9.73 -8.13
N VAL A 35 -21.28 -9.30 -8.18
CA VAL A 35 -20.61 -8.67 -7.02
C VAL A 35 -19.99 -7.31 -7.34
N PHE A 36 -19.08 -7.22 -8.32
CA PHE A 36 -18.33 -6.01 -8.68
C PHE A 36 -19.03 -5.22 -9.80
N ASP A 37 -20.04 -4.43 -9.43
CA ASP A 37 -20.83 -3.65 -10.38
C ASP A 37 -20.07 -2.47 -11.04
N GLU A 38 -20.70 -1.81 -12.00
CA GLU A 38 -20.10 -0.70 -12.78
C GLU A 38 -19.75 0.52 -11.93
N LYS A 39 -20.51 0.71 -10.86
CA LYS A 39 -20.37 1.85 -9.97
C LYS A 39 -19.34 1.57 -8.88
N GLY A 40 -18.87 0.33 -8.78
CA GLY A 40 -17.99 -0.12 -7.72
C GLY A 40 -18.65 -0.03 -6.35
N SER A 41 -19.95 -0.33 -6.25
CA SER A 41 -20.65 -0.23 -4.97
C SER A 41 -20.24 -1.34 -3.99
N PHE A 42 -20.37 -1.07 -2.69
CA PHE A 42 -20.21 -2.09 -1.65
C PHE A 42 -21.57 -2.50 -1.11
N ASP A 43 -21.79 -3.81 -1.04
CA ASP A 43 -23.00 -4.45 -0.52
C ASP A 43 -22.61 -5.69 0.30
N ILE A 44 -22.77 -5.61 1.61
CA ILE A 44 -22.32 -6.64 2.54
C ILE A 44 -22.99 -8.00 2.30
N GLU A 45 -24.23 -8.03 1.78
CA GLU A 45 -24.95 -9.28 1.51
C GLU A 45 -24.33 -10.03 0.32
N LYS A 46 -23.75 -9.29 -0.64
CA LYS A 46 -23.08 -9.86 -1.81
C LYS A 46 -21.64 -10.24 -1.52
N PHE A 47 -20.91 -9.36 -0.82
CA PHE A 47 -19.49 -9.53 -0.55
C PHE A 47 -19.21 -10.45 0.65
N GLY A 48 -20.16 -10.57 1.56
CA GLY A 48 -19.94 -11.10 2.90
C GLY A 48 -19.18 -10.13 3.79
N THR A 49 -18.76 -10.60 4.96
CA THR A 49 -18.25 -9.71 6.01
C THR A 49 -16.73 -9.65 6.11
N HIS A 50 -16.00 -10.65 5.63
CA HIS A 50 -14.54 -10.71 5.80
C HIS A 50 -13.83 -9.86 4.76
N ALA A 51 -13.20 -8.75 5.16
CA ALA A 51 -12.70 -7.73 4.24
C ALA A 51 -11.54 -8.22 3.37
N HIS A 52 -10.65 -9.07 3.90
CA HIS A 52 -9.58 -9.70 3.13
C HIS A 52 -10.12 -10.46 1.90
N SER A 53 -11.30 -11.07 2.02
CA SER A 53 -11.96 -11.75 0.89
C SER A 53 -12.20 -10.81 -0.28
N ILE A 54 -12.51 -9.56 0.03
CA ILE A 54 -12.93 -8.54 -0.91
C ILE A 54 -11.70 -7.90 -1.53
N THR A 55 -10.75 -7.47 -0.70
CA THR A 55 -9.51 -6.80 -1.14
C THR A 55 -8.64 -7.73 -1.99
N CYS A 56 -8.54 -9.00 -1.59
CA CYS A 56 -7.76 -10.00 -2.33
C CYS A 56 -8.36 -10.26 -3.72
N VAL A 57 -9.70 -10.29 -3.83
CA VAL A 57 -10.38 -10.43 -5.13
C VAL A 57 -10.20 -9.16 -5.97
N MET A 58 -10.32 -7.97 -5.38
CA MET A 58 -10.05 -6.71 -6.08
C MET A 58 -8.62 -6.67 -6.66
N SER A 59 -7.60 -6.98 -5.86
CA SER A 59 -6.20 -7.08 -6.32
C SER A 59 -6.04 -8.13 -7.42
N SER A 60 -6.67 -9.29 -7.26
CA SER A 60 -6.65 -10.35 -8.26
C SER A 60 -7.27 -9.94 -9.60
N LEU A 61 -8.38 -9.19 -9.57
CA LEU A 61 -9.01 -8.65 -10.78
C LEU A 61 -8.10 -7.60 -11.45
N ALA A 62 -7.40 -6.77 -10.66
CA ALA A 62 -6.42 -5.81 -11.17
C ALA A 62 -5.27 -6.54 -11.90
N GLN A 63 -4.74 -7.60 -11.29
CA GLN A 63 -3.68 -8.44 -11.90
C GLN A 63 -4.16 -9.11 -13.19
N LEU A 64 -5.41 -9.59 -13.22
CA LEU A 64 -5.98 -10.17 -14.42
C LEU A 64 -6.15 -9.12 -15.53
N ALA A 65 -6.64 -7.92 -15.20
CA ALA A 65 -6.79 -6.82 -16.14
C ALA A 65 -5.44 -6.39 -16.74
N GLU A 66 -4.41 -6.29 -15.89
CA GLU A 66 -3.05 -6.00 -16.31
C GLU A 66 -2.52 -7.05 -17.30
N LEU A 67 -2.72 -8.33 -16.98
CA LEU A 67 -2.26 -9.46 -17.80
C LEU A 67 -2.94 -9.46 -19.18
N THR A 68 -4.26 -9.29 -19.22
CA THR A 68 -5.06 -9.40 -20.45
C THR A 68 -5.18 -8.09 -21.22
N LYS A 69 -4.67 -6.98 -20.67
CA LYS A 69 -4.85 -5.63 -21.20
C LYS A 69 -6.33 -5.24 -21.35
N ASP A 70 -7.16 -5.71 -20.42
CA ASP A 70 -8.61 -5.42 -20.40
C ASP A 70 -8.91 -4.12 -19.65
N SER A 71 -9.15 -3.04 -20.42
CA SER A 71 -9.51 -1.73 -19.87
C SER A 71 -10.89 -1.70 -19.23
N THR A 72 -11.83 -2.54 -19.65
CA THR A 72 -13.17 -2.61 -19.06
C THR A 72 -13.07 -3.19 -17.66
N LEU A 73 -12.31 -4.28 -17.50
CA LEU A 73 -12.03 -4.86 -16.18
C LEU A 73 -11.25 -3.89 -15.30
N MET A 74 -10.22 -3.22 -15.83
CA MET A 74 -9.46 -2.24 -15.05
C MET A 74 -10.35 -1.10 -14.55
N ASN A 75 -11.30 -0.63 -15.38
CA ASN A 75 -12.26 0.39 -14.96
C ASN A 75 -13.21 -0.10 -13.86
N ARG A 76 -13.61 -1.39 -13.86
CA ARG A 76 -14.37 -1.99 -12.75
C ARG A 76 -13.58 -2.02 -11.45
N VAL A 77 -12.30 -2.42 -11.52
CA VAL A 77 -11.39 -2.41 -10.37
C VAL A 77 -11.26 -1.00 -9.81
N LYS A 78 -10.97 -0.03 -10.68
CA LYS A 78 -10.86 1.39 -10.29
C LYS A 78 -12.15 1.91 -9.66
N ALA A 79 -13.31 1.60 -10.25
CA ALA A 79 -14.60 2.04 -9.71
C ALA A 79 -14.82 1.51 -8.28
N PHE A 80 -14.48 0.24 -8.01
CA PHE A 80 -14.60 -0.30 -6.66
C PHE A 80 -13.56 0.30 -5.69
N TYR A 81 -12.32 0.49 -6.15
CA TYR A 81 -11.26 1.14 -5.38
C TYR A 81 -11.67 2.55 -4.93
N ASP A 82 -12.28 3.32 -5.82
CA ASP A 82 -12.67 4.71 -5.56
C ASP A 82 -13.94 4.85 -4.73
N ASN A 83 -14.79 3.81 -4.69
CA ASN A 83 -16.09 3.87 -4.05
C ASN A 83 -16.23 2.81 -2.96
N GLY A 84 -16.56 1.56 -3.32
CA GLY A 84 -16.92 0.50 -2.38
C GLY A 84 -15.84 0.16 -1.36
N LEU A 85 -14.57 0.27 -1.73
CA LEU A 85 -13.45 0.01 -0.81
C LEU A 85 -13.48 0.94 0.43
N TRP A 86 -14.00 2.15 0.31
CA TRP A 86 -14.13 3.10 1.43
C TRP A 86 -15.16 2.69 2.49
N ALA A 87 -15.86 1.57 2.30
CA ALA A 87 -16.66 0.94 3.35
C ALA A 87 -15.80 0.20 4.39
N MET A 88 -14.55 -0.16 4.03
CA MET A 88 -13.69 -1.00 4.85
C MET A 88 -12.27 -0.45 5.08
N ARG A 89 -11.87 0.64 4.41
CA ARG A 89 -10.58 1.32 4.64
C ARG A 89 -10.72 2.76 5.10
N ASP A 90 -9.62 3.30 5.63
CA ASP A 90 -9.43 4.73 5.87
C ASP A 90 -8.43 5.39 4.88
N GLU A 91 -8.17 6.68 5.11
CA GLU A 91 -7.29 7.54 4.33
C GLU A 91 -5.80 7.17 4.42
N LEU A 92 -5.39 6.38 5.42
CA LEU A 92 -4.03 5.86 5.59
C LEU A 92 -3.90 4.41 5.11
N GLY A 93 -5.00 3.81 4.63
CA GLY A 93 -5.07 2.44 4.14
C GLY A 93 -5.18 1.38 5.23
N TRP A 94 -5.39 1.77 6.50
CA TRP A 94 -5.87 0.79 7.48
C TRP A 94 -7.21 0.25 6.99
N SER A 95 -7.41 -1.06 7.11
CA SER A 95 -8.61 -1.73 6.66
C SER A 95 -9.08 -2.72 7.73
N ILE A 96 -10.35 -2.61 8.09
CA ILE A 96 -10.98 -3.44 9.12
C ILE A 96 -10.94 -4.91 8.69
N GLU A 97 -10.74 -5.84 9.62
CA GLU A 97 -10.78 -7.29 9.36
C GLU A 97 -12.19 -7.73 8.93
N ASN A 98 -13.21 -7.18 9.58
CA ASN A 98 -14.60 -7.59 9.37
C ASN A 98 -15.56 -6.42 9.26
N CYS A 99 -16.28 -6.39 8.14
CA CYS A 99 -17.26 -5.37 7.79
C CYS A 99 -18.61 -5.53 8.51
N GLY A 100 -18.90 -6.70 9.09
CA GLY A 100 -20.15 -6.99 9.79
C GLY A 100 -20.30 -6.31 11.16
N GLU A 101 -21.43 -6.60 11.81
CA GLU A 101 -21.72 -6.18 13.18
C GLU A 101 -21.14 -7.17 14.19
N GLY A 102 -20.62 -6.67 15.33
CA GLY A 102 -20.16 -7.48 16.45
C GLY A 102 -18.64 -7.54 16.65
N PRO A 103 -17.80 -7.71 15.59
CA PRO A 103 -16.35 -7.62 15.72
C PRO A 103 -15.88 -6.26 16.25
N ASN A 104 -14.70 -6.24 16.86
CA ASN A 104 -14.10 -5.01 17.35
C ASN A 104 -13.85 -4.04 16.16
N PRO A 105 -14.35 -2.80 16.23
CA PRO A 105 -14.18 -1.83 15.16
C PRO A 105 -12.71 -1.45 14.90
N ASP A 106 -11.82 -1.61 15.89
CA ASP A 106 -10.39 -1.30 15.79
C ASP A 106 -9.54 -2.48 15.28
N GLU A 107 -10.11 -3.66 15.01
CA GLU A 107 -9.33 -4.78 14.48
C GLU A 107 -9.16 -4.67 12.97
N GLY A 108 -7.98 -4.22 12.52
CA GLY A 108 -7.59 -4.26 11.11
C GLY A 108 -7.01 -5.61 10.68
N GLU A 109 -6.67 -5.78 9.40
CA GLU A 109 -5.87 -6.92 8.92
C GLU A 109 -4.86 -6.46 7.85
N MET A 110 -3.58 -6.79 8.03
CA MET A 110 -2.54 -6.28 7.14
C MET A 110 -2.54 -6.89 5.73
N ASN A 111 -3.13 -8.08 5.52
CA ASN A 111 -3.33 -8.60 4.18
C ASN A 111 -4.22 -7.64 3.36
N ASN A 112 -5.27 -7.11 3.98
CA ASN A 112 -6.19 -6.18 3.34
C ASN A 112 -5.42 -4.94 2.86
N THR A 113 -4.64 -4.36 3.77
CA THR A 113 -3.76 -3.21 3.48
C THR A 113 -2.78 -3.54 2.35
N GLY A 114 -2.17 -4.73 2.37
CA GLY A 114 -1.28 -5.21 1.32
C GLY A 114 -1.95 -5.34 -0.05
N ASP A 115 -3.16 -5.91 -0.11
CA ASP A 115 -3.96 -6.02 -1.35
C ASP A 115 -4.35 -4.65 -1.92
N ILE A 116 -4.69 -3.70 -1.03
CA ILE A 116 -5.03 -2.33 -1.41
C ILE A 116 -3.81 -1.63 -2.01
N VAL A 117 -2.62 -1.83 -1.41
CA VAL A 117 -1.35 -1.32 -1.95
C VAL A 117 -1.07 -1.94 -3.32
N GLU A 118 -1.15 -3.26 -3.47
CA GLU A 118 -0.90 -3.95 -4.76
C GLU A 118 -1.85 -3.42 -5.85
N THR A 119 -3.13 -3.22 -5.52
CA THR A 119 -4.12 -2.66 -6.45
C THR A 119 -3.77 -1.23 -6.86
N ALA A 120 -3.36 -0.39 -5.90
CA ALA A 120 -2.93 0.98 -6.18
C ALA A 120 -1.68 1.03 -7.08
N LEU A 121 -0.72 0.13 -6.88
CA LEU A 121 0.46 0.02 -7.74
C LEU A 121 0.08 -0.35 -9.17
N ILE A 122 -0.83 -1.31 -9.35
CA ILE A 122 -1.32 -1.74 -10.68
C ILE A 122 -2.08 -0.60 -11.37
N LEU A 123 -2.95 0.12 -10.65
CA LEU A 123 -3.65 1.30 -11.19
C LEU A 123 -2.67 2.41 -11.60
N GLY A 124 -1.67 2.67 -10.76
CA GLY A 124 -0.58 3.58 -11.06
C GLY A 124 0.17 3.20 -12.34
N ASP A 125 0.54 1.93 -12.45
CA ASP A 125 1.27 1.38 -13.59
C ASP A 125 0.46 1.40 -14.89
N TRP A 126 -0.86 1.21 -14.78
CA TRP A 126 -1.81 1.26 -15.89
C TRP A 126 -1.93 2.66 -16.51
N GLY A 127 -1.66 3.71 -15.74
CA GLY A 127 -1.68 5.10 -16.20
C GLY A 127 -2.43 6.07 -15.30
N TYR A 128 -3.10 5.58 -14.25
CA TYR A 128 -3.71 6.40 -13.21
C TYR A 128 -2.67 6.74 -12.13
N THR A 129 -1.69 7.55 -12.50
CA THR A 129 -0.45 7.74 -11.75
C THR A 129 -0.64 8.30 -10.35
N GLU A 130 -1.82 8.86 -10.05
CA GLU A 130 -2.19 9.28 -8.70
C GLU A 130 -2.18 8.16 -7.67
N TYR A 131 -2.46 6.91 -8.05
CA TYR A 131 -2.55 5.80 -7.10
C TYR A 131 -1.19 5.35 -6.58
N TYR A 132 -0.07 5.68 -7.26
CA TYR A 132 1.25 5.58 -6.62
C TYR A 132 1.38 6.47 -5.39
N GLY A 133 0.69 7.63 -5.39
CA GLY A 133 0.61 8.49 -4.21
C GLY A 133 -0.20 7.86 -3.07
N ASP A 134 -1.28 7.13 -3.39
CA ASP A 134 -2.04 6.38 -2.38
C ASP A 134 -1.20 5.22 -1.82
N ALA A 135 -0.58 4.41 -2.69
CA ALA A 135 0.34 3.35 -2.26
C ALA A 135 1.46 3.88 -1.34
N GLU A 136 2.12 4.98 -1.71
CA GLU A 136 3.15 5.61 -0.89
C GLU A 136 2.63 6.07 0.48
N ARG A 137 1.44 6.67 0.52
CA ARG A 137 0.79 7.06 1.79
C ARG A 137 0.51 5.85 2.65
N ILE A 138 -0.08 4.79 2.10
CA ILE A 138 -0.43 3.60 2.87
C ILE A 138 0.82 2.95 3.47
N LEU A 139 1.91 2.89 2.69
CA LEU A 139 3.19 2.36 3.15
C LEU A 139 3.74 3.15 4.33
N ARG A 140 3.83 4.47 4.19
CA ARG A 140 4.44 5.35 5.19
C ARG A 140 3.57 5.53 6.43
N CYS A 141 2.26 5.58 6.26
CA CYS A 141 1.33 5.94 7.33
C CYS A 141 0.78 4.73 8.09
N HIS A 142 0.83 3.52 7.55
CA HIS A 142 0.21 2.38 8.22
C HIS A 142 0.95 1.05 8.06
N LEU A 143 1.22 0.62 6.82
CA LEU A 143 1.78 -0.71 6.58
C LEU A 143 3.19 -0.88 7.19
N LEU A 144 4.11 0.06 6.95
CA LEU A 144 5.45 -0.05 7.54
C LEU A 144 5.46 0.22 9.06
N PRO A 145 4.76 1.25 9.58
CA PRO A 145 4.71 1.50 11.03
C PRO A 145 4.13 0.34 11.85
N SER A 146 3.20 -0.44 11.28
CA SER A 146 2.55 -1.56 11.96
C SER A 146 3.36 -2.86 12.02
N GLN A 147 4.60 -2.87 11.53
CA GLN A 147 5.48 -4.02 11.70
C GLN A 147 5.90 -4.18 13.17
N LEU A 148 5.79 -5.39 13.72
CA LEU A 148 6.22 -5.68 15.09
C LEU A 148 7.74 -5.64 15.21
N ARG A 149 8.29 -4.51 15.65
CA ARG A 149 9.73 -4.32 15.83
C ARG A 149 10.16 -4.42 17.27
N ASP A 150 9.41 -3.78 18.17
CA ASP A 150 9.57 -3.89 19.61
C ASP A 150 8.78 -5.09 20.12
N ILE A 151 9.46 -6.00 20.80
CA ILE A 151 8.87 -7.21 21.39
C ILE A 151 8.94 -7.19 22.92
N SER A 152 9.37 -6.08 23.53
CA SER A 152 9.59 -5.94 24.97
C SER A 152 8.33 -6.19 25.81
N PHE A 153 7.15 -5.95 25.24
CA PHE A 153 5.86 -6.17 25.86
C PHE A 153 5.37 -7.63 25.79
N ILE A 154 5.99 -8.47 24.95
CA ILE A 154 5.53 -9.85 24.72
C ILE A 154 6.17 -10.80 25.74
N LYS A 155 5.31 -11.49 26.49
CA LYS A 155 5.71 -12.50 27.48
C LYS A 155 5.27 -13.88 27.03
N ASP A 156 6.15 -14.86 27.20
CA ASP A 156 5.79 -16.26 26.93
C ASP A 156 4.63 -16.68 27.85
N PRO A 157 3.57 -17.30 27.30
CA PRO A 157 2.45 -17.78 28.10
C PRO A 157 2.85 -19.02 28.91
N ALA A 158 2.06 -19.36 29.94
CA ALA A 158 2.27 -20.59 30.70
C ALA A 158 2.28 -21.83 29.79
N ASN A 159 3.33 -22.65 29.91
CA ASN A 159 3.60 -23.78 29.01
C ASN A 159 3.81 -25.13 29.74
N PRO A 160 2.82 -25.63 30.51
CA PRO A 160 2.97 -26.85 31.32
C PRO A 160 3.18 -28.13 30.49
N THR A 161 2.80 -28.11 29.21
CA THR A 161 2.91 -29.25 28.30
C THR A 161 4.11 -29.13 27.33
N ASN A 162 4.99 -28.15 27.52
CA ASN A 162 6.12 -27.87 26.62
C ASN A 162 5.70 -27.78 25.13
N SER A 163 4.57 -27.14 24.86
CA SER A 163 4.11 -26.88 23.49
C SER A 163 5.05 -25.88 22.81
N ASP A 164 5.53 -26.21 21.61
CA ASP A 164 6.49 -25.39 20.87
C ASP A 164 5.97 -23.97 20.58
N GLY A 165 4.69 -23.82 20.25
CA GLY A 165 4.07 -22.52 19.94
C GLY A 165 3.98 -21.53 21.11
N LYS A 166 4.43 -21.94 22.31
CA LYS A 166 4.40 -21.12 23.54
C LYS A 166 5.80 -20.74 24.05
N ILE A 167 6.86 -21.08 23.30
CA ILE A 167 8.25 -20.83 23.68
C ILE A 167 8.82 -19.73 22.78
N ASN A 168 9.51 -18.75 23.37
CA ASN A 168 10.17 -17.65 22.66
C ASN A 168 9.20 -16.91 21.70
N VAL A 169 7.96 -16.66 22.14
CA VAL A 169 6.89 -16.09 21.32
C VAL A 169 7.30 -14.73 20.76
N GLY A 170 7.82 -13.83 21.60
CA GLY A 170 8.28 -12.50 21.16
C GLY A 170 9.32 -12.57 20.03
N PRO A 171 10.48 -13.21 20.24
CA PRO A 171 11.50 -13.35 19.20
C PRO A 171 11.01 -14.05 17.92
N ARG A 172 10.08 -15.02 18.02
CA ARG A 172 9.50 -15.72 16.86
C ARG A 172 8.50 -14.87 16.08
N LEU A 173 7.90 -13.87 16.71
CA LEU A 173 6.97 -12.92 16.07
C LEU A 173 7.66 -11.63 15.63
N GLN A 174 8.91 -11.37 16.02
CA GLN A 174 9.60 -10.14 15.65
C GLN A 174 9.70 -10.01 14.11
N GLY A 175 9.23 -8.88 13.59
CA GLY A 175 9.12 -8.61 12.17
C GLY A 175 7.77 -8.99 11.55
N ALA A 176 6.84 -9.58 12.31
CA ALA A 176 5.51 -9.92 11.83
C ALA A 176 4.61 -8.68 11.65
N TRP A 177 3.53 -8.88 10.88
CA TRP A 177 2.37 -8.00 10.81
C TRP A 177 1.15 -8.73 11.35
N GLY A 178 0.17 -7.96 11.80
CA GLY A 178 -0.95 -8.47 12.55
C GLY A 178 -2.27 -7.77 12.25
N PHE A 179 -3.06 -7.61 13.30
CA PHE A 179 -4.40 -7.02 13.26
C PHE A 179 -4.44 -5.71 14.06
N PRO A 180 -3.67 -4.68 13.66
CA PRO A 180 -3.54 -3.46 14.44
C PRO A 180 -4.79 -2.58 14.37
N ALA A 181 -4.92 -1.70 15.35
CA ALA A 181 -5.76 -0.52 15.24
C ALA A 181 -5.11 0.52 14.31
N PRO A 182 -5.86 1.55 13.85
CA PRO A 182 -5.27 2.61 13.01
C PRO A 182 -4.05 3.29 13.64
N PHE A 183 -4.06 3.44 14.97
CA PHE A 183 -3.06 4.18 15.75
C PHE A 183 -1.98 3.32 16.44
N GLY A 184 -2.14 1.98 16.49
CA GLY A 184 -1.24 1.15 17.30
C GLY A 184 -1.52 -0.35 17.26
N HIS A 185 -0.67 -1.12 17.94
CA HIS A 185 -0.82 -2.56 18.06
C HIS A 185 -1.97 -2.98 18.97
N GLU A 186 -2.34 -2.15 19.96
CA GLU A 186 -3.41 -2.45 20.92
C GLU A 186 -4.73 -1.74 20.56
N PRO A 187 -5.80 -2.48 20.22
CA PRO A 187 -7.14 -1.92 20.05
C PRO A 187 -7.75 -1.40 21.36
N LEU A 188 -8.59 -0.36 21.32
CA LEU A 188 -9.20 0.21 22.54
C LEU A 188 -10.20 -0.75 23.20
N GLU A 189 -11.06 -1.37 22.40
CA GLU A 189 -12.17 -2.20 22.88
C GLU A 189 -11.77 -3.68 23.09
N ASN A 190 -10.53 -4.05 22.74
CA ASN A 190 -10.01 -5.40 22.91
C ASN A 190 -8.51 -5.38 23.22
N LYS A 191 -8.13 -5.89 24.40
CA LYS A 191 -6.71 -6.01 24.81
C LYS A 191 -5.95 -7.16 24.14
N ARG A 192 -6.51 -7.77 23.10
CA ARG A 192 -5.87 -8.87 22.37
C ARG A 192 -5.09 -8.32 21.18
N ILE A 193 -3.78 -8.33 21.31
CA ILE A 193 -2.86 -8.08 20.22
C ILE A 193 -2.65 -9.39 19.46
N ARG A 194 -2.82 -9.36 18.13
CA ARG A 194 -2.80 -10.56 17.29
C ARG A 194 -1.78 -10.43 16.17
N PHE A 195 -0.92 -11.44 16.05
CA PHE A 195 0.02 -11.62 14.94
C PHE A 195 -0.17 -13.04 14.39
N ASN A 196 -0.98 -13.18 13.34
CA ASN A 196 -1.12 -14.46 12.67
C ASN A 196 -0.13 -14.55 11.51
N LEU A 197 0.58 -15.67 11.40
CA LEU A 197 1.68 -15.82 10.44
C LEU A 197 1.22 -15.90 8.97
N ASP A 198 -0.05 -16.24 8.71
CA ASP A 198 -0.64 -16.17 7.38
C ASP A 198 -0.70 -14.72 6.84
N VAL A 199 -0.96 -13.75 7.73
CA VAL A 199 -0.95 -12.31 7.40
C VAL A 199 0.44 -11.81 7.04
N VAL A 200 1.48 -12.36 7.66
CA VAL A 200 2.87 -12.03 7.33
C VAL A 200 3.19 -12.42 5.89
N GLY A 201 2.75 -13.61 5.45
CA GLY A 201 2.97 -14.09 4.10
C GLY A 201 2.37 -13.17 3.03
N GLY A 202 1.13 -12.73 3.20
CA GLY A 202 0.48 -11.81 2.26
C GLY A 202 1.11 -10.42 2.27
N THR A 203 1.35 -9.85 3.46
CA THR A 203 1.98 -8.52 3.59
C THR A 203 3.36 -8.46 2.94
N VAL A 204 4.20 -9.48 3.17
CA VAL A 204 5.53 -9.57 2.56
C VAL A 204 5.45 -9.69 1.04
N ALA A 205 4.49 -10.46 0.52
CA ALA A 205 4.28 -10.55 -0.93
C ALA A 205 3.94 -9.19 -1.54
N SER A 206 3.05 -8.41 -0.91
CA SER A 206 2.73 -7.05 -1.35
C SER A 206 3.95 -6.11 -1.26
N LEU A 207 4.76 -6.21 -0.20
CA LEU A 207 6.01 -5.45 -0.07
C LEU A 207 7.03 -5.80 -1.17
N CYS A 208 7.06 -7.05 -1.65
CA CYS A 208 7.86 -7.38 -2.83
C CYS A 208 7.37 -6.65 -4.09
N GLU A 209 6.06 -6.53 -4.30
CA GLU A 209 5.52 -5.75 -5.42
C GLU A 209 5.81 -4.25 -5.28
N VAL A 210 5.76 -3.72 -4.06
CA VAL A 210 6.19 -2.35 -3.74
C VAL A 210 7.65 -2.14 -4.13
N TYR A 211 8.54 -3.05 -3.70
CA TYR A 211 9.97 -2.97 -4.01
C TYR A 211 10.23 -2.96 -5.52
N ARG A 212 9.52 -3.81 -6.28
CA ARG A 212 9.60 -3.83 -7.75
C ARG A 212 9.02 -2.58 -8.40
N SER A 213 8.08 -1.91 -7.74
CA SER A 213 7.40 -0.72 -8.25
C SER A 213 8.07 0.59 -7.85
N LEU A 214 9.11 0.58 -7.00
CA LEU A 214 9.85 1.78 -6.58
C LEU A 214 10.31 2.61 -7.78
N SER A 215 10.84 1.93 -8.79
CA SER A 215 11.08 2.49 -10.11
C SER A 215 10.92 1.43 -11.21
N SER A 216 10.57 1.87 -12.41
CA SER A 216 10.32 1.01 -13.56
C SER A 216 11.01 1.56 -14.81
N LEU A 217 11.45 0.67 -15.72
CA LEU A 217 11.94 1.05 -17.04
C LEU A 217 10.83 0.77 -18.08
N LYS A 218 10.23 1.82 -18.63
CA LYS A 218 9.22 1.73 -19.70
C LYS A 218 9.64 2.58 -20.89
N GLU A 219 9.59 2.01 -22.10
CA GLU A 219 9.92 2.73 -23.34
C GLU A 219 11.26 3.48 -23.26
N ASN A 220 12.27 2.83 -22.68
CA ASN A 220 13.60 3.38 -22.43
C ASN A 220 13.68 4.59 -21.46
N THR A 221 12.59 4.93 -20.77
CA THR A 221 12.53 5.95 -19.71
C THR A 221 12.48 5.30 -18.33
N ILE A 222 13.33 5.75 -17.42
CA ILE A 222 13.30 5.35 -16.01
C ILE A 222 12.23 6.18 -15.32
N SER A 223 11.24 5.54 -14.70
CA SER A 223 10.22 6.21 -13.90
C SER A 223 10.42 5.89 -12.43
N ILE A 224 10.67 6.91 -11.61
CA ILE A 224 10.67 6.81 -10.15
C ILE A 224 9.23 7.03 -9.69
N ASN A 225 8.58 5.94 -9.28
CA ASN A 225 7.15 5.95 -8.95
C ASN A 225 6.94 6.16 -7.45
N LEU A 226 7.81 5.63 -6.60
CA LEU A 226 7.74 5.80 -5.14
C LEU A 226 9.03 6.46 -4.64
N LEU A 227 8.88 7.46 -3.78
CA LEU A 227 9.93 8.33 -3.24
C LEU A 227 10.57 7.72 -1.99
N PHE A 228 10.92 6.44 -2.04
CA PHE A 228 11.74 5.77 -1.03
C PHE A 228 13.21 5.73 -1.43
N ASP A 229 14.06 5.46 -0.46
CA ASP A 229 15.46 5.13 -0.73
C ASP A 229 15.52 3.88 -1.61
N GLN A 230 16.29 3.97 -2.69
CA GLN A 230 16.52 2.85 -3.59
C GLN A 230 17.88 2.99 -4.27
N ASP A 231 18.49 1.85 -4.57
CA ASP A 231 19.77 1.78 -5.25
C ASP A 231 19.74 0.59 -6.22
N ASN A 232 19.50 0.87 -7.50
CA ASN A 232 19.41 -0.14 -8.55
C ASN A 232 20.43 0.12 -9.66
N GLU A 233 20.39 -0.66 -10.74
CA GLU A 233 21.34 -0.55 -11.86
C GLU A 233 21.22 0.77 -12.66
N TYR A 234 20.08 1.46 -12.57
CA TYR A 234 19.79 2.68 -13.33
C TYR A 234 19.98 3.97 -12.53
N VAL A 235 19.63 3.93 -11.25
CA VAL A 235 19.53 5.12 -10.41
C VAL A 235 19.73 4.78 -8.94
N LYS A 236 20.26 5.74 -8.19
CA LYS A 236 20.14 5.79 -6.73
C LYS A 236 19.28 6.97 -6.34
N VAL A 237 18.29 6.76 -5.47
CA VAL A 237 17.38 7.79 -4.99
C VAL A 237 17.46 7.84 -3.47
N SER A 238 17.49 9.05 -2.92
CA SER A 238 17.30 9.30 -1.49
C SER A 238 15.96 10.02 -1.27
N SER A 239 15.19 9.47 -0.34
CA SER A 239 13.86 9.91 0.07
C SER A 239 13.84 11.39 0.47
N PRO A 240 12.74 12.12 0.21
CA PRO A 240 12.59 13.52 0.64
C PRO A 240 12.38 13.69 2.15
N TYR A 241 12.26 12.60 2.89
CA TYR A 241 12.02 12.61 4.32
C TYR A 241 13.32 12.37 5.09
N PRO A 242 13.64 13.17 6.12
CA PRO A 242 12.94 14.39 6.58
C PRO A 242 13.42 15.68 5.90
N SER A 243 14.31 15.57 4.91
CA SER A 243 15.13 16.67 4.36
C SER A 243 14.39 17.70 3.49
N ASN A 244 13.15 17.45 3.10
CA ASN A 244 12.39 18.18 2.07
C ASN A 244 13.02 18.12 0.67
N LYS A 245 13.90 17.15 0.42
CA LYS A 245 14.69 17.07 -0.80
C LYS A 245 14.90 15.63 -1.25
N VAL A 246 14.46 15.32 -2.46
CA VAL A 246 14.83 14.09 -3.16
C VAL A 246 16.19 14.28 -3.80
N GLU A 247 17.12 13.36 -3.55
CA GLU A 247 18.38 13.27 -4.29
C GLU A 247 18.32 12.11 -5.26
N ILE A 248 18.72 12.35 -6.50
CA ILE A 248 18.75 11.36 -7.56
C ILE A 248 20.17 11.33 -8.12
N LEU A 249 20.84 10.19 -8.05
CA LEU A 249 22.11 9.94 -8.71
C LEU A 249 21.88 9.00 -9.90
N PRO A 250 21.93 9.51 -11.14
CA PRO A 250 21.75 8.70 -12.33
C PRO A 250 22.98 7.85 -12.59
N LYS A 251 22.77 6.56 -12.90
CA LYS A 251 23.83 5.63 -13.29
C LYS A 251 23.85 5.32 -14.78
N THR A 252 22.82 5.77 -15.51
CA THR A 252 22.69 5.64 -16.96
C THR A 252 22.23 6.96 -17.57
N PRO A 253 22.50 7.22 -18.86
CA PRO A 253 22.12 8.48 -19.51
C PRO A 253 20.64 8.50 -19.96
N LYS A 254 19.86 7.49 -19.60
CA LYS A 254 18.46 7.34 -20.03
C LYS A 254 17.59 8.49 -19.52
N PRO A 255 16.52 8.87 -20.24
CA PRO A 255 15.50 9.78 -19.70
C PRO A 255 15.00 9.30 -18.34
N LEU A 256 14.71 10.26 -17.45
CA LEU A 256 14.26 9.98 -16.10
C LEU A 256 13.03 10.82 -15.76
N SER A 257 11.96 10.15 -15.37
CA SER A 257 10.73 10.74 -14.85
C SER A 257 10.64 10.48 -13.35
N ILE A 258 10.33 11.50 -12.57
CA ILE A 258 10.04 11.36 -11.14
C ILE A 258 8.62 11.84 -10.83
N ARG A 259 7.85 11.02 -10.11
CA ARG A 259 6.51 11.38 -9.70
C ARG A 259 6.54 12.58 -8.75
N ILE A 260 5.58 13.48 -8.95
CA ILE A 260 5.35 14.65 -8.11
C ILE A 260 4.13 14.36 -7.23
N PRO A 261 4.29 14.23 -5.90
CA PRO A 261 3.17 13.97 -5.01
C PRO A 261 2.09 15.06 -5.09
N LYS A 262 0.81 14.67 -4.93
CA LYS A 262 -0.34 15.59 -5.04
C LYS A 262 -0.29 16.79 -4.09
N TRP A 263 0.36 16.65 -2.93
CA TRP A 263 0.50 17.72 -1.96
C TRP A 263 1.60 18.73 -2.33
N VAL A 264 2.44 18.46 -3.33
CA VAL A 264 3.47 19.37 -3.82
C VAL A 264 2.86 20.41 -4.76
N ASN A 265 3.10 21.69 -4.46
CA ASN A 265 2.85 22.77 -5.41
C ASN A 265 4.06 22.94 -6.33
N ARG A 266 3.85 22.78 -7.65
CA ARG A 266 4.90 22.89 -8.67
C ARG A 266 5.69 24.20 -8.59
N ASN A 267 5.05 25.31 -8.23
CA ASN A 267 5.70 26.62 -8.15
C ASN A 267 6.73 26.70 -7.01
N ASN A 268 6.68 25.77 -6.05
CA ASN A 268 7.61 25.71 -4.93
C ASN A 268 8.79 24.75 -5.18
N ILE A 269 8.80 24.04 -6.31
CA ILE A 269 9.85 23.07 -6.63
C ILE A 269 11.11 23.82 -7.05
N LYS A 270 12.23 23.49 -6.41
CA LYS A 270 13.57 23.93 -6.82
C LYS A 270 14.38 22.73 -7.28
N ILE A 271 14.93 22.84 -8.48
CA ILE A 271 15.75 21.80 -9.12
C ILE A 271 17.18 22.33 -9.22
N SER A 272 18.15 21.50 -8.88
CA SER A 272 19.58 21.80 -9.02
C SER A 272 20.34 20.56 -9.48
N GLY A 273 21.48 20.75 -10.15
CA GLY A 273 22.32 19.65 -10.67
C GLY A 273 21.94 19.19 -12.08
N GLN A 274 21.09 19.94 -12.78
CA GLN A 274 20.72 19.71 -14.17
C GLN A 274 20.49 21.04 -14.89
N ASP A 275 21.00 21.16 -16.12
CA ASP A 275 20.89 22.37 -16.95
C ASP A 275 19.74 22.31 -17.96
N ILE A 276 19.14 21.13 -18.11
CA ILE A 276 18.04 20.88 -19.03
C ILE A 276 16.71 21.12 -18.31
N GLU A 277 15.88 21.96 -18.92
CA GLU A 277 14.50 22.21 -18.45
C GLU A 277 13.67 20.91 -18.49
N PRO A 278 13.02 20.53 -17.37
CA PRO A 278 12.20 19.34 -17.33
C PRO A 278 10.85 19.52 -18.02
N ILE A 279 10.32 18.41 -18.53
CA ILE A 279 8.98 18.29 -19.09
C ILE A 279 8.03 17.80 -18.00
N TRP A 280 6.86 18.43 -17.91
CA TRP A 280 5.87 18.09 -16.88
C TRP A 280 4.67 17.45 -17.56
N THR A 281 4.38 16.20 -17.20
CA THR A 281 3.29 15.45 -17.80
C THR A 281 2.80 14.36 -16.87
N ASN A 282 1.48 14.15 -16.83
CA ASN A 282 0.82 13.07 -16.09
C ASN A 282 1.27 12.90 -14.61
N GLY A 283 1.53 14.02 -13.91
CA GLY A 283 2.00 13.99 -12.53
C GLY A 283 3.49 13.70 -12.34
N TYR A 284 4.29 13.72 -13.41
CA TYR A 284 5.74 13.53 -13.38
C TYR A 284 6.50 14.77 -13.83
N CYS A 285 7.71 14.92 -13.28
CA CYS A 285 8.77 15.79 -13.78
C CYS A 285 9.77 14.91 -14.54
N MET A 286 9.90 15.11 -15.85
CA MET A 286 10.72 14.29 -16.73
C MET A 286 11.93 15.07 -17.26
N PHE A 287 13.10 14.46 -17.11
CA PHE A 287 14.35 14.93 -17.68
C PHE A 287 14.66 14.09 -18.93
N PRO A 288 14.79 14.69 -20.11
CA PRO A 288 14.92 13.94 -21.37
C PRO A 288 16.30 13.27 -21.52
N SER A 289 17.29 13.67 -20.74
CA SER A 289 18.62 13.05 -20.69
C SER A 289 19.28 13.34 -19.35
N MET A 290 20.15 12.44 -18.91
CA MET A 290 20.76 12.48 -17.58
C MET A 290 22.28 12.52 -17.66
N ASN A 291 22.89 13.36 -16.83
CA ASN A 291 24.33 13.40 -16.63
C ASN A 291 24.73 12.30 -15.64
N VAL A 292 25.26 11.19 -16.15
CA VAL A 292 25.67 10.04 -15.34
C VAL A 292 26.67 10.47 -14.25
N GLY A 293 26.45 10.01 -13.02
CA GLY A 293 27.32 10.29 -11.88
C GLY A 293 27.18 11.69 -11.28
N LYS A 294 26.35 12.57 -11.85
CA LYS A 294 26.07 13.89 -11.27
C LYS A 294 24.70 13.87 -10.57
N PRO A 295 24.63 14.19 -9.26
CA PRO A 295 23.37 14.17 -8.55
C PRO A 295 22.46 15.32 -8.98
N ILE A 296 21.17 15.01 -9.14
CA ILE A 296 20.08 15.96 -9.28
C ILE A 296 19.37 16.05 -7.94
N SER A 297 19.00 17.26 -7.55
CA SER A 297 18.31 17.55 -6.31
C SER A 297 17.01 18.26 -6.62
N ILE A 298 15.90 17.70 -6.13
CA ILE A 298 14.56 18.27 -6.26
C ILE A 298 14.05 18.54 -4.85
N SER A 299 13.77 19.81 -4.54
CA SER A 299 13.38 20.21 -3.19
C SER A 299 12.06 20.97 -3.21
N THR A 300 11.24 20.71 -2.19
CA THR A 300 9.97 21.38 -1.91
C THR A 300 9.61 21.15 -0.45
N PRO A 301 9.05 22.14 0.27
CA PRO A 301 8.60 21.93 1.64
C PRO A 301 7.61 20.75 1.71
N LEU A 302 7.83 19.85 2.67
CA LEU A 302 6.85 18.81 3.02
C LEU A 302 5.62 19.48 3.62
N ARG A 303 4.46 19.33 2.97
CA ARG A 303 3.20 19.97 3.40
C ARG A 303 2.74 19.39 4.73
N VAL A 304 2.46 20.24 5.71
CA VAL A 304 1.77 19.81 6.94
C VAL A 304 0.26 19.87 6.73
N GLN A 305 -0.46 18.83 7.12
CA GLN A 305 -1.91 18.77 7.05
C GLN A 305 -2.48 17.93 8.20
N THR A 306 -3.71 18.25 8.61
CA THR A 306 -4.49 17.45 9.55
C THR A 306 -5.63 16.78 8.78
N LEU A 307 -5.81 15.47 8.98
CA LEU A 307 -6.92 14.69 8.45
C LEU A 307 -7.76 14.15 9.60
N ASN A 308 -9.04 13.89 9.34
CA ASN A 308 -9.89 13.09 10.21
C ASN A 308 -10.13 11.76 9.50
N LEU A 309 -9.64 10.67 10.10
CA LEU A 309 -9.78 9.34 9.52
C LEU A 309 -11.20 8.84 9.68
N LYS A 310 -11.71 8.23 8.62
CA LYS A 310 -12.98 7.54 8.66
C LYS A 310 -12.83 6.24 9.44
N HIS A 311 -13.50 6.14 10.58
CA HIS A 311 -13.58 4.93 11.38
C HIS A 311 -15.04 4.64 11.76
N LYS A 312 -15.39 3.37 12.00
CA LYS A 312 -16.79 2.94 12.19
C LYS A 312 -17.49 3.64 13.35
N THR A 313 -16.76 3.91 14.43
CA THR A 313 -17.35 4.37 15.70
C THR A 313 -16.89 5.75 16.15
N ARG A 314 -15.89 6.36 15.49
CA ARG A 314 -15.29 7.63 15.90
C ARG A 314 -14.56 8.30 14.75
N ASN A 315 -14.21 9.57 14.92
CA ASN A 315 -13.22 10.26 14.09
C ASN A 315 -11.86 10.15 14.77
N ILE A 316 -10.81 9.92 13.99
CA ILE A 316 -9.44 9.86 14.49
C ILE A 316 -8.66 10.99 13.83
N GLU A 317 -8.24 11.98 14.61
CA GLU A 317 -7.41 13.05 14.07
C GLU A 317 -5.98 12.55 13.81
N VAL A 318 -5.42 12.87 12.65
CA VAL A 318 -4.03 12.57 12.30
C VAL A 318 -3.36 13.79 11.69
N LYS A 319 -2.11 14.05 12.08
CA LYS A 319 -1.26 15.07 11.50
C LYS A 319 -0.21 14.43 10.62
N LEU A 320 -0.18 14.86 9.35
CA LEU A 320 0.78 14.42 8.36
C LEU A 320 1.77 15.56 8.04
N LYS A 321 3.01 15.18 7.75
CA LYS A 321 4.00 16.02 7.06
C LYS A 321 4.38 15.29 5.78
N GLY A 322 3.98 15.82 4.62
CA GLY A 322 3.95 15.05 3.37
C GLY A 322 2.97 13.87 3.50
N ASP A 323 3.48 12.67 3.31
CA ASP A 323 2.79 11.39 3.53
C ASP A 323 3.41 10.61 4.71
N GLU A 324 4.03 11.28 5.68
CA GLU A 324 4.48 10.68 6.94
C GLU A 324 3.58 11.17 8.10
N VAL A 325 3.11 10.25 8.94
CA VAL A 325 2.38 10.60 10.17
C VAL A 325 3.38 11.13 11.19
N VAL A 326 3.12 12.33 11.71
CA VAL A 326 3.93 12.94 12.77
C VAL A 326 3.25 12.93 14.13
N ALA A 327 1.91 12.85 14.15
CA ALA A 327 1.14 12.67 15.38
C ALA A 327 -0.25 12.09 15.04
N MET A 328 -0.82 11.30 15.94
CA MET A 328 -2.16 10.73 15.77
C MET A 328 -2.91 10.66 17.10
N GLN A 329 -4.21 10.93 17.06
CA GLN A 329 -5.09 10.67 18.19
C GLN A 329 -5.14 9.16 18.48
N ASN A 330 -4.77 8.77 19.70
CA ASN A 330 -4.70 7.36 20.11
C ASN A 330 -5.66 7.02 21.27
N PHE A 331 -6.39 8.01 21.78
CA PHE A 331 -7.38 7.86 22.86
C PHE A 331 -6.80 7.24 24.15
N GLY A 332 -5.50 7.43 24.39
CA GLY A 332 -4.81 6.86 25.54
C GLY A 332 -4.50 5.36 25.41
N ALA A 333 -4.58 4.79 24.19
CA ALA A 333 -4.07 3.45 23.91
C ALA A 333 -2.56 3.36 24.18
N ASP A 334 -2.11 2.16 24.55
CA ASP A 334 -0.68 1.82 24.65
C ASP A 334 -0.17 1.26 23.30
N LEU A 335 1.14 1.09 23.18
CA LEU A 335 1.80 0.47 22.01
C LEU A 335 1.42 1.13 20.68
N THR A 336 1.41 2.47 20.67
CA THR A 336 1.05 3.29 19.51
C THR A 336 2.21 3.45 18.54
N PHE A 337 1.89 3.64 17.25
CA PHE A 337 2.90 3.80 16.20
C PHE A 337 3.52 5.20 16.17
N PHE A 338 2.76 6.19 16.63
CA PHE A 338 3.06 7.60 16.48
C PHE A 338 2.89 8.34 17.81
N ASP A 339 3.50 9.52 17.89
CA ASP A 339 3.30 10.45 19.00
C ASP A 339 1.81 10.86 19.08
N PRO A 340 1.28 11.12 20.29
CA PRO A 340 -0.08 11.61 20.46
C PRO A 340 -0.23 13.03 19.92
N ILE A 341 -1.44 13.39 19.49
CA ILE A 341 -1.82 14.78 19.28
C ILE A 341 -2.03 15.44 20.65
N ASP A 342 -1.45 16.63 20.84
CA ASP A 342 -1.58 17.46 22.05
C ASP A 342 -3.02 17.93 22.32
#